data_AF-A0A7W0Q4Y8-F1
#
_entry.id   AF-A0A7W0Q4Y8-F1
#
_cell.length_a   1.000
_cell.length_b   1.000
_cell.length_c   1.000
_cell.angle_alpha   90.00
_cell.angle_beta   90.00
_cell.angle_gamma   90.00
#
_symmetry.space_group_name_H-M   'P 1'
#
loop_
_entity.id
_entity.type
_entity.pdbx_description
1 polymer ?
#
loop_
_entity_poly.entity_id
_entity_poly.type
_entity_poly.pdbx_seq_one_letter_code
_entity_poly.pdbx_strand_id
1 'polypeptide(L)'
;MRPWPLLIGFAACGGMSDPSTVEQQEGACIALEGRRFQSVNELECGRTPDGVALCRWTLTVTSRDDASSSFQWSYSDVGESGQLECHGATVTSVGGMRAISGTFDAATQKLVWHGETYTLAPAP
;
A
#
# COMPACT_ATOMS: atom_id res chain seq x y z
N MET A 1 64.38 4.04 -37.18
CA MET A 1 64.30 3.01 -36.12
C MET A 1 62.83 2.70 -35.88
N ARG A 2 62.48 1.41 -36.03
CA ARG A 2 61.33 0.61 -35.55
C ARG A 2 59.87 1.15 -35.66
N PRO A 3 58.93 0.31 -36.15
CA PRO A 3 57.49 0.57 -36.24
C PRO A 3 56.72 0.03 -35.00
N TRP A 4 55.51 0.53 -34.71
CA TRP A 4 54.23 -0.22 -34.62
C TRP A 4 53.08 0.64 -34.00
N PRO A 5 51.79 0.38 -34.35
CA PRO A 5 50.56 0.98 -33.83
C PRO A 5 49.93 0.12 -32.71
N LEU A 6 48.79 0.55 -32.16
CA LEU A 6 47.79 -0.11 -31.25
C LEU A 6 47.29 1.01 -30.30
N LEU A 7 46.02 1.23 -29.94
CA LEU A 7 44.78 0.45 -29.95
C LEU A 7 43.55 1.36 -29.88
N ILE A 8 42.46 0.78 -30.36
CA ILE A 8 41.04 1.13 -30.21
C ILE A 8 40.66 1.32 -28.73
N GLY A 9 39.78 2.29 -28.46
CA GLY A 9 39.09 2.43 -27.18
C GLY A 9 37.75 3.14 -27.34
N PHE A 10 36.75 2.45 -27.91
CA PHE A 10 35.34 2.77 -27.70
C PHE A 10 34.98 2.32 -26.27
N ALA A 11 34.44 3.23 -25.46
CA ALA A 11 33.60 2.94 -24.30
C ALA A 11 32.51 4.01 -24.30
N ALA A 12 31.36 3.80 -24.96
CA ALA A 12 30.27 2.92 -24.58
C ALA A 12 29.72 3.22 -23.17
N CYS A 13 28.55 3.85 -23.19
CA CYS A 13 27.51 3.99 -22.16
C CYS A 13 27.70 3.22 -20.86
N GLY A 14 27.80 3.96 -19.75
CA GLY A 14 27.56 3.47 -18.41
C GLY A 14 26.50 4.33 -17.74
N GLY A 15 25.27 4.29 -18.24
CA GLY A 15 24.12 4.74 -17.46
C GLY A 15 24.06 3.84 -16.23
N MET A 16 24.33 4.40 -15.05
CA MET A 16 23.90 3.80 -13.80
C MET A 16 22.36 3.80 -13.85
N SER A 17 21.78 2.73 -14.37
CA SER A 17 20.40 2.40 -14.12
C SER A 17 20.31 2.03 -12.65
N ASP A 18 19.95 3.00 -11.82
CA ASP A 18 19.55 2.75 -10.46
C ASP A 18 18.32 1.82 -10.50
N PRO A 19 18.41 0.57 -9.99
CA PRO A 19 17.28 -0.36 -10.00
C PRO A 19 16.10 0.15 -9.15
N SER A 20 16.29 1.22 -8.38
CA SER A 20 15.27 1.83 -7.54
C SER A 20 14.11 2.50 -8.31
N THR A 21 14.26 2.72 -9.62
CA THR A 21 13.30 3.53 -10.38
C THR A 21 12.16 2.74 -11.03
N VAL A 22 12.30 1.42 -11.18
CA VAL A 22 11.28 0.57 -11.82
C VAL A 22 10.48 -0.23 -10.78
N GLU A 23 11.09 -0.61 -9.66
CA GLU A 23 10.38 -1.31 -8.57
C GLU A 23 9.54 -0.39 -7.66
N GLN A 24 9.68 0.93 -7.79
CA GLN A 24 8.86 1.89 -7.03
C GLN A 24 7.51 2.20 -7.70
N GLN A 25 7.25 1.61 -8.87
CA GLN A 25 6.14 1.96 -9.75
C GLN A 25 5.01 0.92 -9.80
N GLU A 26 5.14 -0.22 -9.11
CA GLU A 26 3.97 -0.96 -8.66
C GLU A 26 3.45 -0.27 -7.39
N GLY A 27 2.59 0.74 -7.56
CA GLY A 27 2.06 1.53 -6.45
C GLY A 27 1.37 0.65 -5.40
N ALA A 28 1.32 1.12 -4.15
CA ALA A 28 0.72 0.40 -3.02
C ALA A 28 -0.63 -0.26 -3.35
N CYS A 29 -1.45 0.37 -4.19
CA CYS A 29 -2.73 -0.17 -4.65
C CYS A 29 -2.60 -1.57 -5.27
N ILE A 30 -1.62 -1.82 -6.15
CA ILE A 30 -1.39 -3.15 -6.75
C ILE A 30 -1.09 -4.18 -5.66
N ALA A 31 -0.30 -3.81 -4.65
CA ALA A 31 0.02 -4.69 -3.53
C ALA A 31 -1.14 -4.89 -2.54
N LEU A 32 -2.13 -3.99 -2.53
CA LEU A 32 -3.28 -4.04 -1.62
C LEU A 32 -4.51 -4.71 -2.26
N GLU A 33 -4.67 -4.60 -3.58
CA GLU A 33 -5.84 -5.08 -4.31
C GLU A 33 -6.09 -6.58 -4.12
N GLY A 34 -7.37 -6.92 -3.93
CA GLY A 34 -7.83 -8.28 -3.67
C GLY A 34 -7.54 -8.77 -2.25
N ARG A 35 -6.99 -7.91 -1.37
CA ARG A 35 -6.59 -8.31 -0.02
C ARG A 35 -7.50 -7.73 1.04
N ARG A 36 -7.62 -8.50 2.12
CA ARG A 36 -8.27 -8.09 3.36
C ARG A 36 -7.21 -7.89 4.42
N PHE A 37 -7.33 -6.80 5.16
CA PHE A 37 -6.48 -6.42 6.26
C PHE A 37 -7.29 -6.35 7.55
N GLN A 38 -6.64 -6.64 8.66
CA GLN A 38 -7.18 -6.49 10.01
C GLN A 38 -6.21 -5.70 10.87
N SER A 39 -6.73 -4.86 11.74
CA SER A 39 -5.95 -4.10 12.72
C SER A 39 -5.13 -5.05 13.61
N VAL A 40 -3.95 -4.59 14.07
CA VAL A 40 -3.05 -5.36 14.96
C VAL A 40 -3.51 -5.31 16.42
N ASN A 41 -4.22 -4.26 16.80
CA ASN A 41 -4.83 -4.13 18.11
C ASN A 41 -6.34 -4.38 18.00
N GLU A 42 -6.95 -4.85 19.09
CA GLU A 42 -8.41 -4.75 19.22
C GLU A 42 -8.76 -3.32 19.62
N LEU A 43 -9.74 -2.75 18.94
CA LEU A 43 -10.17 -1.37 19.07
C LEU A 43 -11.66 -1.34 19.40
N GLU A 44 -12.13 -0.20 19.91
CA GLU A 44 -13.54 -0.02 20.21
C GLU A 44 -14.39 -0.31 18.97
N CYS A 45 -15.47 -1.10 19.13
CA CYS A 45 -16.38 -1.44 18.05
C CYS A 45 -17.85 -1.50 18.44
N GLY A 46 -18.20 -0.77 19.47
CA GLY A 46 -19.57 -0.60 19.94
C GLY A 46 -19.66 -0.68 21.46
N ARG A 47 -20.88 -0.42 21.92
CA ARG A 47 -21.25 -0.54 23.32
C ARG A 47 -22.14 -1.75 23.53
N THR A 48 -21.81 -2.53 24.55
CA THR A 48 -22.63 -3.60 25.10
C THR A 48 -23.21 -3.17 26.45
N PRO A 49 -24.18 -3.91 27.00
CA PRO A 49 -24.63 -3.68 28.38
C PRO A 49 -23.49 -3.75 29.42
N ASP A 50 -22.41 -4.48 29.12
CA ASP A 50 -21.27 -4.70 30.01
C ASP A 50 -20.14 -3.67 29.80
N GLY A 51 -20.27 -2.76 28.84
CA GLY A 51 -19.30 -1.70 28.58
C GLY A 51 -18.88 -1.62 27.11
N VAL A 52 -17.63 -1.23 26.87
CA VAL A 52 -17.09 -1.11 25.51
C VAL A 52 -16.73 -2.49 24.98
N ALA A 53 -17.24 -2.85 23.79
CA ALA A 53 -16.76 -3.99 23.04
C ALA A 53 -15.49 -3.60 22.28
N LEU A 54 -14.52 -4.53 22.27
CA LEU A 54 -13.32 -4.43 21.45
C LEU A 54 -13.36 -5.48 20.36
N CYS A 55 -12.96 -5.13 19.15
CA CYS A 55 -12.75 -6.08 18.07
C CYS A 55 -11.75 -5.56 17.03
N ARG A 56 -11.41 -6.42 16.07
CA ARG A 56 -10.51 -6.08 14.98
C ARG A 56 -11.25 -5.31 13.90
N TRP A 57 -10.86 -4.06 13.70
CA TRP A 57 -11.26 -3.29 12.52
C TRP A 57 -10.67 -3.93 11.27
N THR A 58 -11.40 -3.85 10.15
CA THR A 58 -11.04 -4.52 8.90
C THR A 58 -11.10 -3.60 7.70
N LEU A 59 -10.14 -3.72 6.80
CA LEU A 59 -10.08 -2.98 5.54
C LEU A 59 -9.94 -3.97 4.38
N THR A 60 -10.85 -3.91 3.42
CA THR A 60 -10.76 -4.69 2.17
C THR A 60 -10.49 -3.74 1.02
N VAL A 61 -9.53 -4.08 0.17
CA VAL A 61 -9.23 -3.32 -1.05
C VAL A 61 -9.55 -4.18 -2.26
N THR A 62 -10.38 -3.65 -3.16
CA THR A 62 -10.84 -4.35 -4.36
C THR A 62 -10.43 -3.55 -5.58
N SER A 63 -9.81 -4.22 -6.56
CA SER A 63 -9.51 -3.63 -7.86
C SER A 63 -10.81 -3.19 -8.55
N ARG A 64 -10.85 -1.99 -9.10
CA ARG A 64 -12.01 -1.47 -9.83
C ARG A 64 -11.75 -1.42 -11.32
N ASP A 65 -10.60 -0.86 -11.71
CA ASP A 65 -10.10 -0.77 -13.08
C ASP A 65 -8.56 -0.67 -13.05
N ASP A 66 -7.93 -0.60 -14.23
CA ASP A 66 -6.47 -0.58 -14.37
C ASP A 66 -5.79 0.64 -13.71
N ALA A 67 -6.55 1.64 -13.26
CA ALA A 67 -6.04 2.89 -12.72
C ALA A 67 -6.54 3.24 -11.30
N SER A 68 -7.51 2.49 -10.75
CA SER A 68 -8.13 2.80 -9.46
C SER A 68 -8.56 1.55 -8.68
N SER A 69 -8.40 1.65 -7.36
CA SER A 69 -8.92 0.65 -6.41
C SER A 69 -10.08 1.24 -5.62
N SER A 70 -10.93 0.37 -5.10
CA SER A 70 -11.96 0.72 -4.11
C SER A 70 -11.60 0.13 -2.76
N PHE A 71 -12.08 0.74 -1.68
CA PHE A 71 -11.92 0.20 -0.33
C PHE A 71 -13.26 0.08 0.39
N GLN A 72 -13.30 -0.85 1.34
CA GLN A 72 -14.35 -0.98 2.33
C GLN A 72 -13.69 -1.16 3.70
N TRP A 73 -13.95 -0.22 4.61
CA TRP A 73 -13.39 -0.14 5.93
C TRP A 73 -14.49 -0.28 6.98
N SER A 74 -14.34 -1.25 7.87
CA SER A 74 -15.20 -1.43 9.04
C SER A 74 -14.38 -1.10 10.28
N TYR A 75 -14.76 0.00 10.94
CA TYR A 75 -14.13 0.50 12.16
C TYR A 75 -15.21 0.97 13.12
N SER A 76 -14.97 0.85 14.41
CA SER A 76 -16.03 1.04 15.39
C SER A 76 -17.27 0.18 15.05
N ASP A 77 -18.44 0.78 15.14
CA ASP A 77 -19.76 0.39 14.64
C ASP A 77 -20.08 1.01 13.25
N VAL A 78 -19.06 1.49 12.53
CA VAL A 78 -19.18 2.24 11.27
C VAL A 78 -18.58 1.47 10.08
N GLY A 79 -19.27 1.54 8.94
CA GLY A 79 -18.75 1.12 7.65
C GLY A 79 -18.50 2.33 6.75
N GLU A 80 -17.32 2.43 6.16
CA GLU A 80 -16.93 3.47 5.21
C GLU A 80 -16.37 2.84 3.93
N SER A 81 -16.65 3.43 2.78
CA SER A 81 -16.13 2.96 1.49
C SER A 81 -15.86 4.13 0.56
N GLY A 82 -15.04 3.88 -0.45
CA GLY A 82 -14.66 4.88 -1.43
C GLY A 82 -13.62 4.38 -2.40
N GLN A 83 -12.97 5.31 -3.08
CA GLN A 83 -11.87 5.02 -3.98
C GLN A 83 -10.53 5.27 -3.27
N LEU A 84 -9.49 4.61 -3.76
CA LEU A 84 -8.12 4.83 -3.34
C LEU A 84 -7.29 5.38 -4.51
N GLU A 85 -6.44 6.34 -4.19
CA GLU A 85 -5.34 6.76 -5.03
C GLU A 85 -4.02 6.39 -4.32
N CYS A 86 -3.08 5.83 -5.08
CA CYS A 86 -1.79 5.44 -4.56
C CYS A 86 -0.65 6.13 -5.29
N HIS A 87 0.31 6.64 -4.51
CA HIS A 87 1.54 7.25 -5.00
C HIS A 87 2.73 6.65 -4.26
N GLY A 88 3.40 5.68 -4.91
CA GLY A 88 4.41 4.86 -4.24
C GLY A 88 3.80 4.10 -3.05
N ALA A 89 4.36 4.27 -1.86
CA ALA A 89 3.88 3.67 -0.61
C ALA A 89 2.66 4.40 -0.01
N THR A 90 2.34 5.61 -0.45
CA THR A 90 1.23 6.40 0.09
C THR A 90 -0.09 5.96 -0.51
N VAL A 91 -1.10 5.79 0.33
CA VAL A 91 -2.48 5.43 -0.03
C VAL A 91 -3.39 6.54 0.48
N THR A 92 -4.26 7.08 -0.36
CA THR A 92 -5.21 8.14 0.02
C THR A 92 -6.61 7.77 -0.42
N SER A 93 -7.59 7.87 0.48
CA SER A 93 -8.99 7.74 0.10
C SER A 93 -9.48 9.00 -0.61
N VAL A 94 -10.20 8.80 -1.71
CA VAL A 94 -10.86 9.86 -2.46
C VAL A 94 -12.36 9.56 -2.61
N GLY A 95 -13.17 10.62 -2.61
CA GLY A 95 -14.62 10.52 -2.76
C GLY A 95 -15.38 9.95 -1.55
N GLY A 96 -14.72 9.74 -0.41
CA GLY A 96 -15.36 9.37 0.87
C GLY A 96 -15.86 10.59 1.66
N MET A 97 -16.41 10.37 2.86
CA MET A 97 -16.86 11.46 3.76
C MET A 97 -15.71 12.39 4.17
N ARG A 98 -14.50 11.83 4.22
CA ARG A 98 -13.25 12.53 4.50
C ARG A 98 -12.09 11.86 3.76
N ALA A 99 -11.04 12.63 3.49
CA ALA A 99 -9.78 12.07 3.02
C ALA A 99 -9.06 11.40 4.19
N ILE A 100 -8.65 10.15 3.99
CA ILE A 100 -7.88 9.34 4.93
C ILE A 100 -6.61 8.94 4.19
N SER A 101 -5.47 9.22 4.77
CA SER A 101 -4.17 8.80 4.23
C SER A 101 -3.58 7.68 5.08
N GLY A 102 -2.87 6.81 4.39
CA GLY A 102 -2.14 5.69 4.95
C GLY A 102 -0.83 5.45 4.21
N THR A 103 -0.04 4.53 4.75
CA THR A 103 1.22 4.10 4.14
C THR A 103 1.33 2.58 4.19
N PHE A 104 1.72 1.99 3.07
CA PHE A 104 1.96 0.56 2.95
C PHE A 104 3.45 0.28 2.90
N ASP A 105 3.90 -0.60 3.80
CA ASP A 105 5.25 -1.14 3.78
C ASP A 105 5.22 -2.53 3.12
N ALA A 106 5.73 -2.60 1.89
CA ALA A 106 5.79 -3.83 1.11
C ALA A 106 6.72 -4.89 1.73
N ALA A 107 7.78 -4.48 2.44
CA ALA A 107 8.73 -5.42 3.04
C ALA A 107 8.12 -6.12 4.26
N THR A 108 7.34 -5.40 5.07
CA THR A 108 6.68 -5.97 6.25
C THR A 108 5.23 -6.39 6.03
N GLN A 109 4.67 -6.11 4.85
CA GLN A 109 3.25 -6.34 4.50
C GLN A 109 2.29 -5.67 5.50
N LYS A 110 2.69 -4.50 6.03
CA LYS A 110 1.90 -3.73 6.99
C LYS A 110 1.32 -2.49 6.33
N LEU A 111 0.06 -2.24 6.62
CA LEU A 111 -0.62 -1.01 6.24
C LEU A 111 -0.86 -0.18 7.49
N VAL A 112 -0.38 1.07 7.50
CA VAL A 112 -0.81 2.06 8.49
C VAL A 112 -1.95 2.86 7.88
N TRP A 113 -3.13 2.79 8.47
CA TRP A 113 -4.36 3.42 7.97
C TRP A 113 -5.08 4.13 9.12
N HIS A 114 -5.30 5.45 8.99
CA HIS A 114 -5.90 6.28 10.05
C HIS A 114 -5.16 6.13 11.41
N GLY A 115 -3.83 6.07 11.38
CA GLY A 115 -2.99 5.92 12.57
C GLY A 115 -2.92 4.50 13.14
N GLU A 116 -3.77 3.58 12.68
CA GLU A 116 -3.78 2.19 13.12
C GLU A 116 -2.95 1.30 12.19
N THR A 117 -2.26 0.30 12.76
CA THR A 117 -1.50 -0.67 11.98
C THR A 117 -2.37 -1.89 11.68
N TYR A 118 -2.32 -2.33 10.42
CA TYR A 118 -3.03 -3.49 9.92
C TYR A 118 -2.07 -4.50 9.29
N THR A 119 -2.44 -5.76 9.38
CA THR A 119 -1.78 -6.90 8.74
C THR A 119 -2.79 -7.68 7.90
N LEU A 120 -2.31 -8.51 6.98
CA LEU A 120 -3.19 -9.39 6.21
C LEU A 120 -4.08 -10.22 7.13
N ALA A 121 -5.38 -10.21 6.82
CA ALA A 121 -6.33 -11.10 7.46
C ALA A 121 -6.18 -12.51 6.87
N PRO A 122 -6.45 -13.57 7.65
CA PRO A 122 -6.58 -14.92 7.12
C PRO A 122 -7.61 -14.95 5.99
N ALA A 123 -7.39 -15.84 5.01
CA ALA A 123 -8.44 -16.15 4.05
C ALA A 123 -9.69 -16.65 4.81
N PRO A 124 -10.91 -16.27 4.36
CA PRO A 124 -12.16 -16.70 4.98
C PRO A 124 -12.34 -18.22 4.95
#